data_AF-A0A925VKC9-F1
#
_entry.id   AF-A0A925VKC9-F1
#
_cell.length_a   1.000
_cell.length_b   1.000
_cell.length_c   1.000
_cell.angle_alpha   90.00
_cell.angle_beta   90.00
_cell.angle_gamma   90.00
#
_symmetry.space_group_name_H-M   'P 1'
#
loop_
_entity.id
_entity.type
_entity.pdbx_description
1 polymer ?
#
loop_
_entity_poly.entity_id
_entity_poly.type
_entity_poly.pdbx_seq_one_letter_code
_entity_poly.pdbx_strand_id
1 'polypeptide(L)'
;DALPPLTGPTIVCLQAGNVDTGACDPIAAICAQAHDAGAWVHVDGAFGLWLAAAPERAPLVHGVADADSWATDAHKWLNVPYDSGLVICRQPEHVRAALSVNAAYLGQQGARGEPYQYTPEMSRRARGVEVWAALRSLGRAGVADLIERSCQHAARFAAGLRAAGYQVLNDVVSNQVLVSFGDADTTRRVIAAVQADGTCWCGGTVWQGQAAMRISIASWATTEADVARSLAAILRSAAEA
;
A
#
# COMPACT_ATOMS: atom_id res chain seq x y z
N ASP A 1 14.29 -16.46 5.11
CA ASP A 1 13.66 -15.97 3.88
C ASP A 1 14.05 -16.80 2.68
N ALA A 2 13.37 -17.93 2.49
CA ALA A 2 13.50 -18.72 1.26
C ALA A 2 12.08 -19.06 0.79
N LEU A 3 11.82 -18.87 -0.49
CA LEU A 3 10.60 -19.36 -1.14
C LEU A 3 10.57 -20.88 -0.93
N PRO A 4 9.51 -21.46 -0.34
CA PRO A 4 9.44 -22.90 -0.14
C PRO A 4 9.38 -23.62 -1.50
N PRO A 5 9.74 -24.91 -1.56
CA PRO A 5 9.50 -25.72 -2.75
C PRO A 5 8.02 -25.62 -3.16
N LEU A 6 7.76 -25.26 -4.42
CA LEU A 6 6.41 -25.10 -4.95
C LEU A 6 5.99 -26.41 -5.63
N THR A 7 4.81 -26.92 -5.28
CA THR A 7 4.28 -28.19 -5.80
C THR A 7 2.79 -28.10 -6.08
N GLY A 8 2.32 -28.63 -7.22
CA GLY A 8 0.90 -28.61 -7.59
C GLY A 8 0.38 -27.22 -7.99
N PRO A 9 -0.95 -27.02 -8.10
CA PRO A 9 -1.50 -25.71 -8.40
C PRO A 9 -1.24 -24.77 -7.21
N THR A 10 -0.29 -23.86 -7.39
CA THR A 10 0.17 -22.93 -6.35
C THR A 10 -0.08 -21.50 -6.79
N ILE A 11 -0.52 -20.67 -5.84
CA ILE A 11 -0.57 -19.21 -5.98
C ILE A 11 0.42 -18.63 -4.98
N VAL A 12 1.36 -17.84 -5.47
CA VAL A 12 2.30 -17.06 -4.67
C VAL A 12 1.76 -15.64 -4.59
N CYS A 13 1.37 -15.22 -3.39
CA CYS A 13 0.95 -13.85 -3.11
C CYS A 13 2.13 -13.06 -2.56
N LEU A 14 2.57 -12.06 -3.33
CA LEU A 14 3.61 -11.11 -2.97
C LEU A 14 2.98 -9.81 -2.52
N GLN A 15 3.69 -9.03 -1.71
CA GLN A 15 3.28 -7.69 -1.31
C GLN A 15 4.20 -6.62 -1.91
N ALA A 16 3.58 -5.56 -2.42
CA ALA A 16 4.24 -4.28 -2.69
C ALA A 16 3.72 -3.27 -1.68
N GLY A 17 4.46 -3.10 -0.58
CA GLY A 17 4.08 -2.24 0.54
C GLY A 17 3.41 -3.01 1.67
N ASN A 18 4.21 -3.60 2.56
CA ASN A 18 3.75 -4.20 3.80
C ASN A 18 2.99 -3.18 4.66
N VAL A 19 1.86 -3.57 5.25
CA VAL A 19 0.98 -2.65 5.98
C VAL A 19 1.67 -1.90 7.13
N ASP A 20 2.62 -2.53 7.81
CA ASP A 20 3.31 -1.94 8.95
C ASP A 20 4.64 -1.28 8.52
N THR A 21 5.45 -1.95 7.71
CA THR A 21 6.81 -1.48 7.39
C THR A 21 6.91 -0.72 6.07
N GLY A 22 5.92 -0.87 5.18
CA GLY A 22 5.95 -0.31 3.84
C GLY A 22 6.95 -1.01 2.90
N ALA A 23 7.56 -2.12 3.31
CA ALA A 23 8.52 -2.88 2.52
C ALA A 23 7.86 -3.63 1.35
N CYS A 24 8.63 -3.92 0.30
CA CYS A 24 8.17 -4.71 -0.85
C CYS A 24 8.95 -6.03 -0.91
N ASP A 25 8.28 -7.10 -1.32
CA ASP A 25 8.95 -8.38 -1.58
C ASP A 25 9.89 -8.25 -2.80
N PRO A 26 10.89 -9.14 -2.96
CA PRO A 26 11.75 -9.15 -4.15
C PRO A 26 11.00 -9.73 -5.37
N ILE A 27 10.05 -8.96 -5.91
CA ILE A 27 9.06 -9.40 -6.90
C ILE A 27 9.69 -10.07 -8.11
N ALA A 28 10.63 -9.43 -8.80
CA ALA A 28 11.26 -9.98 -10.00
C ALA A 28 11.88 -11.38 -9.75
N ALA A 29 12.61 -11.55 -8.64
CA ALA A 29 13.27 -12.79 -8.30
C ALA A 29 12.28 -13.90 -7.95
N ILE A 30 11.18 -13.57 -7.27
CA ILE A 30 10.15 -14.55 -6.92
C ILE A 30 9.30 -14.90 -8.14
N CYS A 31 8.97 -13.95 -9.01
CA CYS A 31 8.27 -14.21 -10.27
C CYS A 31 9.01 -15.28 -11.08
N ALA A 32 10.33 -15.11 -11.29
CA ALA A 32 11.15 -16.07 -12.03
C ALA A 32 11.07 -17.48 -11.41
N GLN A 33 11.29 -17.62 -10.10
CA GLN A 33 11.28 -18.92 -9.41
C GLN A 33 9.87 -19.56 -9.39
N ALA A 34 8.83 -18.75 -9.20
CA ALA A 34 7.46 -19.24 -9.16
C ALA A 34 6.99 -19.74 -10.52
N HIS A 35 7.33 -19.02 -11.59
CA HIS A 35 7.01 -19.42 -12.96
C HIS A 35 7.75 -20.67 -13.42
N ASP A 36 9.02 -20.86 -13.01
CA ASP A 36 9.76 -22.10 -13.26
C ASP A 36 9.05 -23.33 -12.67
N ALA A 37 8.30 -23.15 -11.58
CA ALA A 37 7.49 -24.19 -10.96
C ALA A 37 6.03 -24.25 -11.46
N GLY A 38 5.66 -23.42 -12.43
CA GLY A 38 4.29 -23.31 -12.96
C GLY A 38 3.28 -22.70 -11.99
N ALA A 39 3.73 -21.96 -10.97
CA ALA A 39 2.87 -21.28 -10.02
C ALA A 39 2.36 -19.94 -10.56
N TRP A 40 1.16 -19.54 -10.15
CA TRP A 40 0.61 -18.20 -10.39
C TRP A 40 1.24 -17.19 -9.43
N VAL A 41 1.57 -15.99 -9.90
CA VAL A 41 2.04 -14.89 -9.03
C VAL A 41 1.05 -13.74 -9.01
N HIS A 42 0.56 -13.42 -7.80
CA HIS A 42 -0.24 -12.24 -7.54
C HIS A 42 0.56 -11.23 -6.71
N VAL A 43 0.59 -9.95 -7.11
CA VAL A 43 1.14 -8.87 -6.28
C VAL A 43 0.00 -8.07 -5.65
N ASP A 44 -0.16 -8.20 -4.33
CA ASP A 44 -0.95 -7.27 -3.54
C ASP A 44 -0.14 -5.99 -3.31
N GLY A 45 -0.48 -4.97 -4.08
CA GLY A 45 0.12 -3.66 -4.01
C GLY A 45 -0.83 -2.59 -3.53
N ALA A 46 -1.75 -2.93 -2.62
CA ALA A 46 -2.88 -2.11 -2.24
C ALA A 46 -2.54 -0.61 -2.06
N PHE A 47 -1.42 -0.27 -1.43
CA PHE A 47 -0.89 1.09 -1.51
C PHE A 47 0.49 1.17 -2.18
N GLY A 48 1.36 0.17 -2.06
CA GLY A 48 2.74 0.31 -2.50
C GLY A 48 2.95 0.25 -4.01
N LEU A 49 1.98 -0.20 -4.83
CA LEU A 49 2.16 -0.15 -6.28
C LEU A 49 2.25 1.27 -6.85
N TRP A 50 1.72 2.25 -6.12
CA TRP A 50 1.90 3.66 -6.48
C TRP A 50 3.37 4.12 -6.43
N LEU A 51 4.26 3.40 -5.76
CA LEU A 51 5.72 3.65 -5.79
C LEU A 51 6.27 3.62 -7.23
N ALA A 52 5.65 2.86 -8.14
CA ALA A 52 6.03 2.84 -9.56
C ALA A 52 5.90 4.20 -10.25
N ALA A 53 5.08 5.11 -9.72
CA ALA A 53 4.90 6.45 -10.28
C ALA A 53 6.03 7.42 -9.90
N ALA A 54 6.76 7.16 -8.82
CA ALA A 54 7.88 7.99 -8.36
C ALA A 54 9.22 7.38 -8.83
N PRO A 55 10.00 8.05 -9.70
CA PRO A 55 11.20 7.45 -10.31
C PRO A 55 12.24 6.89 -9.32
N GLU A 56 12.48 7.57 -8.20
CA GLU A 56 13.42 7.12 -7.17
C GLU A 56 12.92 5.91 -6.37
N ARG A 57 11.60 5.69 -6.36
CA ARG A 57 10.93 4.60 -5.62
C ARG A 57 10.57 3.42 -6.51
N ALA A 58 10.44 3.63 -7.82
CA ALA A 58 10.08 2.61 -8.79
C ALA A 58 10.92 1.30 -8.70
N PRO A 59 12.24 1.34 -8.37
CA PRO A 59 13.01 0.11 -8.17
C PRO A 59 12.45 -0.82 -7.07
N LEU A 60 11.74 -0.29 -6.05
CA LEU A 60 11.15 -1.09 -4.97
C LEU A 60 10.09 -2.07 -5.45
N VAL A 61 9.44 -1.78 -6.58
CA VAL A 61 8.38 -2.62 -7.18
C VAL A 61 8.83 -3.23 -8.52
N HIS A 62 10.13 -3.30 -8.75
CA HIS A 62 10.71 -3.90 -9.95
C HIS A 62 10.27 -5.37 -10.11
N GLY A 63 9.86 -5.72 -11.33
CA GLY A 63 9.33 -7.05 -11.65
C GLY A 63 7.81 -7.19 -11.51
N VAL A 64 7.07 -6.17 -11.07
CA VAL A 64 5.59 -6.27 -11.02
C VAL A 64 4.97 -6.57 -12.40
N ALA A 65 5.59 -6.06 -13.47
CA ALA A 65 5.14 -6.34 -14.83
C ALA A 65 5.24 -7.84 -15.19
N ASP A 66 6.04 -8.61 -14.44
CA ASP A 66 6.22 -10.05 -14.59
C ASP A 66 5.17 -10.86 -13.82
N ALA A 67 4.38 -10.27 -12.91
CA ALA A 67 3.29 -10.97 -12.21
C ALA A 67 2.09 -11.29 -13.14
N ASP A 68 1.34 -12.34 -12.80
CA ASP A 68 0.15 -12.77 -13.56
C ASP A 68 -1.07 -11.91 -13.24
N SER A 69 -1.15 -11.43 -12.01
CA SER A 69 -2.08 -10.38 -11.63
C SER A 69 -1.52 -9.48 -10.54
N TRP A 70 -2.10 -8.30 -10.40
CA TRP A 70 -1.83 -7.41 -9.29
C TRP A 70 -3.06 -6.60 -8.91
N ALA A 71 -3.09 -6.14 -7.67
CA ALA A 71 -4.14 -5.29 -7.14
C ALA A 71 -3.56 -4.03 -6.50
N THR A 72 -4.23 -2.89 -6.67
CA THR A 72 -3.89 -1.63 -5.99
C THR A 72 -5.16 -0.85 -5.66
N ASP A 73 -5.11 -0.03 -4.61
CA ASP A 73 -6.23 0.80 -4.18
C ASP A 73 -6.00 2.26 -4.56
N ALA A 74 -6.91 2.81 -5.36
CA ALA A 74 -6.95 4.24 -5.61
C ALA A 74 -7.45 5.02 -4.38
N HIS A 75 -8.22 4.36 -3.51
CA HIS A 75 -8.73 4.98 -2.29
C HIS A 75 -7.71 5.08 -1.14
N LYS A 76 -6.48 4.61 -1.37
CA LYS A 76 -5.35 4.79 -0.47
C LYS A 76 -4.53 5.99 -0.92
N TRP A 77 -3.38 5.75 -1.55
CA TRP A 77 -2.41 6.82 -1.81
C TRP A 77 -2.85 7.81 -2.89
N LEU A 78 -3.72 7.40 -3.82
CA LEU A 78 -4.30 8.32 -4.82
C LEU A 78 -5.44 9.18 -4.24
N ASN A 79 -5.85 8.97 -2.98
CA ASN A 79 -6.86 9.77 -2.28
C ASN A 79 -8.23 9.84 -3.01
N VAL A 80 -8.59 8.80 -3.78
CA VAL A 80 -9.93 8.66 -4.36
C VAL A 80 -10.92 8.24 -3.25
N PRO A 81 -12.18 8.69 -3.23
CA PRO A 81 -13.12 8.25 -2.21
C PRO A 81 -13.37 6.73 -2.23
N TYR A 82 -13.63 6.16 -1.05
CA TYR A 82 -14.06 4.76 -0.93
C TYR A 82 -15.41 4.50 -1.65
N ASP A 83 -15.66 3.29 -2.17
CA ASP A 83 -14.71 2.22 -2.49
C ASP A 83 -14.02 2.44 -3.85
N SER A 84 -12.72 2.13 -3.97
CA SER A 84 -11.99 2.19 -5.25
C SER A 84 -10.74 1.29 -5.27
N GLY A 85 -10.95 0.00 -5.56
CA GLY A 85 -9.90 -0.99 -5.79
C GLY A 85 -9.75 -1.31 -7.27
N LEU A 86 -8.51 -1.59 -7.70
CA LEU A 86 -8.14 -1.91 -9.06
C LEU A 86 -7.48 -3.28 -9.07
N VAL A 87 -7.94 -4.18 -9.94
CA VAL A 87 -7.31 -5.48 -10.19
C VAL A 87 -6.98 -5.56 -11.66
N ILE A 88 -5.73 -5.88 -11.97
CA ILE A 88 -5.28 -6.14 -13.33
C ILE A 88 -4.77 -7.57 -13.40
N CYS A 89 -5.23 -8.29 -14.41
CA CYS A 89 -4.79 -9.61 -14.75
C CYS A 89 -4.15 -9.56 -16.14
N ARG A 90 -2.97 -10.16 -16.29
CA ARG A 90 -2.26 -10.22 -17.57
C ARG A 90 -3.09 -10.88 -18.66
N GLN A 91 -3.75 -11.97 -18.30
CA GLN A 91 -4.57 -12.80 -19.18
C GLN A 91 -6.05 -12.67 -18.76
N PRO A 92 -6.84 -11.81 -19.45
CA PRO A 92 -8.23 -11.52 -19.06
C PRO A 92 -9.15 -12.76 -19.08
N GLU A 93 -8.82 -13.76 -19.89
CA GLU A 93 -9.52 -15.04 -19.99
C GLU A 93 -9.58 -15.79 -18.66
N HIS A 94 -8.57 -15.68 -17.80
CA HIS A 94 -8.57 -16.33 -16.49
C HIS A 94 -9.63 -15.73 -15.56
N VAL A 95 -9.74 -14.39 -15.55
CA VAL A 95 -10.76 -13.70 -14.76
C VAL A 95 -12.14 -14.02 -15.31
N ARG A 96 -12.31 -14.01 -16.63
CA ARG A 96 -13.58 -14.38 -17.26
C ARG A 96 -13.97 -15.81 -16.94
N ALA A 97 -13.05 -16.77 -17.04
CA ALA A 97 -13.33 -18.16 -16.73
C ALA A 97 -13.75 -18.34 -15.26
N ALA A 98 -13.15 -17.56 -14.34
CA ALA A 98 -13.45 -17.63 -12.92
C ALA A 98 -14.76 -16.93 -12.53
N LEU A 99 -15.13 -15.83 -13.18
CA LEU A 99 -16.21 -14.94 -12.73
C LEU A 99 -17.41 -14.85 -13.69
N SER A 100 -17.31 -15.37 -14.92
CA SER A 100 -18.42 -15.22 -15.89
C SER A 100 -19.65 -16.00 -15.46
N VAL A 101 -20.78 -15.30 -15.46
CA VAL A 101 -22.11 -15.89 -15.35
C VAL A 101 -22.82 -15.69 -16.68
N ASN A 102 -23.38 -16.77 -17.23
CA ASN A 102 -24.19 -16.72 -18.44
C ASN A 102 -25.68 -16.76 -18.07
N ALA A 103 -26.47 -15.85 -18.63
CA ALA A 103 -27.91 -15.84 -18.52
C ALA A 103 -28.51 -15.54 -19.89
N ALA A 104 -29.65 -16.15 -20.23
CA ALA A 104 -30.23 -16.08 -21.57
C ALA A 104 -30.61 -14.66 -22.03
N TYR A 105 -30.78 -13.72 -21.09
CA TYR A 105 -31.08 -12.32 -21.38
C TYR A 105 -29.83 -11.46 -21.62
N LEU A 106 -28.64 -11.96 -21.29
CA LEU A 106 -27.38 -11.29 -21.59
C LEU A 106 -27.09 -11.57 -23.06
N GLY A 107 -27.25 -10.55 -23.90
CA GLY A 107 -27.10 -10.64 -25.35
C GLY A 107 -25.69 -11.02 -25.81
N GLN A 108 -25.44 -10.94 -27.12
CA GLN A 108 -24.11 -11.25 -27.66
C GLN A 108 -23.04 -10.33 -27.08
N GLN A 109 -21.99 -10.96 -26.54
CA GLN A 109 -20.87 -10.27 -25.92
C GLN A 109 -19.90 -9.75 -26.99
N GLY A 110 -19.42 -8.52 -26.83
CA GLY A 110 -18.38 -7.96 -27.70
C GLY A 110 -17.01 -8.64 -27.51
N ALA A 111 -16.08 -8.39 -28.45
CA ALA A 111 -14.74 -8.98 -28.41
C ALA A 111 -13.93 -8.64 -27.14
N ARG A 112 -14.23 -7.52 -26.48
CA ARG A 112 -13.60 -7.09 -25.22
C ARG A 112 -14.22 -7.71 -23.96
N GLY A 113 -15.30 -8.47 -24.09
CA GLY A 113 -16.13 -8.90 -22.96
C GLY A 113 -16.89 -7.73 -22.31
N GLU A 114 -17.77 -8.07 -21.38
CA GLU A 114 -18.60 -7.14 -20.64
C GLU A 114 -18.06 -6.94 -19.21
N PRO A 115 -18.20 -5.74 -18.60
CA PRO A 115 -17.65 -5.45 -17.27
C PRO A 115 -18.02 -6.47 -16.16
N TYR A 116 -19.22 -7.03 -16.20
CA TYR A 116 -19.68 -8.02 -15.21
C TYR A 116 -18.90 -9.35 -15.29
N GLN A 117 -18.17 -9.61 -16.37
CA GLN A 117 -17.34 -10.82 -16.53
C GLN A 117 -15.99 -10.70 -15.80
N TYR A 118 -15.68 -9.52 -15.27
CA TYR A 118 -14.39 -9.21 -14.65
C TYR A 118 -14.51 -8.88 -13.17
N THR A 119 -15.72 -8.93 -12.61
CA THR A 119 -15.99 -8.63 -11.20
C THR A 119 -17.04 -9.58 -10.64
N PRO A 120 -17.08 -9.82 -9.32
CA PRO A 120 -18.15 -10.61 -8.69
C PRO A 120 -19.55 -9.97 -8.80
N GLU A 121 -19.63 -8.66 -9.08
CA GLU A 121 -20.87 -7.89 -9.19
C GLU A 121 -21.44 -7.90 -10.63
N MET A 122 -22.76 -8.04 -10.79
CA MET A 122 -23.44 -7.80 -12.08
C MET A 122 -23.64 -6.30 -12.34
N SER A 123 -24.46 -5.66 -11.49
CA SER A 123 -24.68 -4.22 -11.53
C SER A 123 -23.57 -3.50 -10.75
N ARG A 124 -22.99 -2.46 -11.34
CA ARG A 124 -21.92 -1.67 -10.70
C ARG A 124 -22.00 -0.20 -11.06
N ARG A 125 -21.57 0.65 -10.11
CA ARG A 125 -21.40 2.08 -10.34
C ARG A 125 -20.16 2.37 -11.19
N ALA A 126 -20.10 3.56 -11.79
CA ALA A 126 -19.01 3.99 -12.64
C ALA A 126 -17.74 4.43 -11.86
N ARG A 127 -17.23 3.58 -10.95
CA ARG A 127 -16.07 3.85 -10.05
C ARG A 127 -14.79 4.34 -10.77
N GLY A 128 -14.70 4.13 -12.08
CA GLY A 128 -13.57 4.57 -12.89
C GLY A 128 -13.56 6.08 -13.17
N VAL A 129 -14.69 6.78 -13.01
CA VAL A 129 -14.79 8.22 -13.25
C VAL A 129 -13.96 9.01 -12.25
N GLU A 130 -14.02 8.63 -10.97
CA GLU A 130 -13.27 9.29 -9.90
C GLU A 130 -11.76 9.04 -10.04
N VAL A 131 -11.36 7.82 -10.39
CA VAL A 131 -9.96 7.47 -10.68
C VAL A 131 -9.45 8.27 -11.87
N TRP A 132 -10.22 8.33 -12.96
CA TRP A 132 -9.86 9.12 -14.13
C TRP A 132 -9.72 10.60 -13.79
N ALA A 133 -10.66 11.17 -13.04
CA ALA A 133 -10.62 12.59 -12.65
C ALA A 133 -9.38 12.91 -11.81
N ALA A 134 -9.04 12.06 -10.83
CA ALA A 134 -7.83 12.21 -10.02
C ALA A 134 -6.56 12.17 -10.87
N LEU A 135 -6.41 11.16 -11.73
CA LEU A 135 -5.25 11.02 -12.61
C LEU A 135 -5.14 12.16 -13.63
N ARG A 136 -6.26 12.66 -14.16
CA ARG A 136 -6.28 13.77 -15.11
C ARG A 136 -5.97 15.12 -14.44
N SER A 137 -6.41 15.31 -13.21
CA SER A 137 -6.14 16.51 -12.42
C SER A 137 -4.66 16.59 -12.01
N LEU A 138 -4.13 15.51 -11.44
CA LEU A 138 -2.75 15.45 -10.96
C LEU A 138 -1.74 15.35 -12.12
N GLY A 139 -2.10 14.67 -13.21
CA GLY A 139 -1.16 14.28 -14.24
C GLY A 139 -0.05 13.36 -13.70
N ARG A 140 0.89 12.98 -14.58
CA ARG A 140 2.01 12.10 -14.19
C ARG A 140 2.89 12.74 -13.10
N ALA A 141 3.20 14.02 -13.26
CA ALA A 141 4.07 14.75 -12.34
C ALA A 141 3.43 14.91 -10.95
N GLY A 142 2.13 15.24 -10.87
CA GLY A 142 1.45 15.38 -9.59
C GLY A 142 1.29 14.06 -8.84
N VAL A 143 1.08 12.94 -9.55
CA VAL A 143 1.11 11.61 -8.91
C VAL A 143 2.51 11.31 -8.39
N ALA A 144 3.55 11.48 -9.20
CA ALA A 144 4.93 11.25 -8.77
C ALA A 144 5.32 12.08 -7.53
N ASP A 145 4.97 13.37 -7.53
CA ASP A 145 5.20 14.29 -6.41
C ASP A 145 4.46 13.88 -5.13
N LEU A 146 3.18 13.49 -5.24
CA LEU A 146 2.38 13.02 -4.11
C LEU A 146 3.02 11.82 -3.40
N ILE A 147 3.47 10.85 -4.19
CA ILE A 147 4.12 9.62 -3.68
C ILE A 147 5.46 9.97 -3.04
N GLU A 148 6.31 10.72 -3.74
CA GLU A 148 7.64 11.05 -3.26
C GLU A 148 7.61 11.90 -1.98
N ARG A 149 6.76 12.94 -1.92
CA ARG A 149 6.59 13.77 -0.71
C ARG A 149 6.15 12.95 0.50
N SER A 150 5.22 12.01 0.30
CA SER A 150 4.75 11.14 1.38
C SER A 150 5.89 10.27 1.94
N CYS A 151 6.76 9.74 1.08
CA CYS A 151 7.97 9.02 1.50
C CYS A 151 8.97 9.94 2.23
N GLN A 152 9.19 11.16 1.73
CA GLN A 152 10.07 12.13 2.39
C GLN A 152 9.57 12.54 3.78
N HIS A 153 8.25 12.69 3.94
CA HIS A 153 7.64 12.97 5.23
C HIS A 153 7.85 11.81 6.22
N ALA A 154 7.69 10.56 5.78
CA ALA A 154 8.00 9.38 6.59
C ALA A 154 9.48 9.38 7.02
N ALA A 155 10.40 9.65 6.09
CA ALA A 155 11.83 9.74 6.39
C ALA A 155 12.15 10.84 7.43
N ARG A 156 11.46 11.99 7.37
CA ARG A 156 11.61 13.08 8.36
C ARG A 156 11.13 12.69 9.74
N PHE A 157 9.98 12.02 9.85
CA PHE A 157 9.51 11.46 11.13
C PHE A 157 10.56 10.49 11.70
N ALA A 158 11.04 9.55 10.88
CA ALA A 158 12.01 8.57 11.32
C ALA A 158 13.33 9.20 11.78
N ALA A 159 13.85 10.19 11.04
CA ALA A 159 15.06 10.91 11.42
C ALA A 159 14.90 11.67 12.74
N GLY A 160 13.78 12.37 12.92
CA GLY A 160 13.49 13.11 14.15
C GLY A 160 13.32 12.21 15.38
N LEU A 161 12.62 11.10 15.22
CA LEU A 161 12.41 10.11 16.29
C LEU A 161 13.73 9.45 16.70
N ARG A 162 14.57 9.07 15.73
CA ARG A 162 15.91 8.52 16.00
C ARG A 162 16.82 9.54 16.69
N ALA A 163 16.79 10.80 16.26
CA ALA A 163 17.58 11.87 16.87
C ALA A 163 17.18 12.14 18.34
N ALA A 164 15.91 11.90 18.68
CA ALA A 164 15.41 11.95 20.05
C ALA A 164 15.69 10.68 20.88
N GLY A 165 16.36 9.67 20.31
CA GLY A 165 16.73 8.43 20.99
C GLY A 165 15.66 7.33 20.97
N TYR A 166 14.57 7.50 20.22
CA TYR A 166 13.53 6.48 20.10
C TYR A 166 13.85 5.46 19.01
N GLN A 167 13.35 4.23 19.19
CA GLN A 167 13.66 3.11 18.31
C GLN A 167 12.67 3.04 17.16
N VAL A 168 13.13 3.36 15.94
CA VAL A 168 12.38 3.08 14.71
C VAL A 168 12.61 1.62 14.31
N LEU A 169 11.54 0.84 14.23
CA LEU A 169 11.59 -0.63 14.12
C LEU A 169 11.68 -1.16 12.68
N ASN A 170 11.44 -0.32 11.68
CA ASN A 170 11.50 -0.70 10.28
C ASN A 170 12.51 0.15 9.48
N ASP A 171 12.94 -0.41 8.35
CA ASP A 171 13.55 0.38 7.30
C ASP A 171 12.47 1.24 6.64
N VAL A 172 12.66 2.56 6.69
CA VAL A 172 11.68 3.53 6.18
C VAL A 172 11.97 3.75 4.69
N VAL A 173 11.50 2.80 3.88
CA VAL A 173 11.69 2.77 2.42
C VAL A 173 10.54 3.45 1.65
N SER A 174 9.36 3.54 2.28
CA SER A 174 8.15 4.15 1.71
C SER A 174 7.48 5.10 2.71
N ASN A 175 6.15 5.03 2.89
CA ASN A 175 5.36 5.99 3.63
C ASN A 175 4.96 5.53 5.06
N GLN A 176 5.64 4.51 5.58
CA GLN A 176 5.35 3.90 6.88
C GLN A 176 6.52 4.05 7.84
N VAL A 177 6.22 4.44 9.08
CA VAL A 177 7.18 4.47 10.19
C VAL A 177 6.59 3.73 11.39
N LEU A 178 7.35 2.77 11.92
CA LEU A 178 7.07 2.09 13.17
C LEU A 178 8.04 2.60 14.23
N VAL A 179 7.54 3.13 15.34
CA VAL A 179 8.37 3.60 16.44
C VAL A 179 7.93 2.99 17.77
N SER A 180 8.90 2.51 18.53
CA SER A 180 8.74 2.14 19.94
C SER A 180 9.31 3.24 20.84
N PHE A 181 8.61 3.48 21.95
CA PHE A 181 9.02 4.41 23.00
C PHE A 181 9.59 3.69 24.23
N GLY A 182 10.07 2.45 24.06
CA GLY A 182 10.61 1.62 25.13
C GLY A 182 9.79 0.34 25.29
N ASP A 183 9.23 0.12 26.48
CA ASP A 183 8.34 -1.00 26.72
C ASP A 183 6.94 -0.80 26.10
N ALA A 184 6.15 -1.87 26.11
CA ALA A 184 4.84 -1.89 25.48
C ALA A 184 3.81 -1.00 26.18
N ASP A 185 3.88 -0.85 27.51
CA ASP A 185 2.96 0.01 28.26
C ASP A 185 3.27 1.47 28.01
N THR A 186 4.56 1.84 28.03
CA THR A 186 5.03 3.19 27.69
C THR A 186 4.62 3.55 26.26
N THR A 187 4.86 2.68 25.29
CA THR A 187 4.43 2.91 23.90
C THR A 187 2.92 3.14 23.78
N ARG A 188 2.10 2.35 24.47
CA ARG A 188 0.64 2.54 24.50
C ARG A 188 0.21 3.87 25.14
N ARG A 189 0.87 4.28 26.24
CA ARG A 189 0.60 5.58 26.89
C ARG A 189 0.93 6.75 25.95
N VAL A 190 2.07 6.70 25.25
CA VAL A 190 2.45 7.72 24.27
C VAL A 190 1.43 7.81 23.14
N ILE A 191 0.98 6.67 22.59
CA ILE A 191 -0.06 6.65 21.55
C ILE A 191 -1.35 7.32 22.05
N ALA A 192 -1.82 6.96 23.25
CA ALA A 192 -3.02 7.54 23.84
C ALA A 192 -2.88 9.06 24.07
N ALA A 193 -1.71 9.50 24.55
CA ALA A 193 -1.40 10.92 24.76
C ALA A 193 -1.39 11.70 23.45
N VAL A 194 -0.78 11.18 22.38
CA VAL A 194 -0.79 11.82 21.05
C VAL A 194 -2.21 11.93 20.50
N GLN A 195 -3.02 10.88 20.65
CA GLN A 195 -4.42 10.90 20.21
C GLN A 195 -5.26 11.90 21.01
N ALA A 196 -4.99 12.06 22.31
CA ALA A 196 -5.68 13.02 23.17
C ALA A 196 -5.24 14.47 22.91
N ASP A 197 -3.96 14.71 22.60
CA ASP A 197 -3.42 16.04 22.20
C ASP A 197 -4.10 16.55 20.92
N GLY A 198 -4.39 15.64 19.98
CA GLY A 198 -5.20 15.96 18.79
C GLY A 198 -4.46 16.71 17.69
N THR A 199 -3.16 17.02 17.85
CA THR A 199 -2.35 17.58 16.75
C THR A 199 -2.23 16.62 15.57
N CYS A 200 -2.12 15.33 15.86
CA CYS A 200 -2.17 14.26 14.86
C CYS A 200 -2.80 13.00 15.45
N TRP A 201 -3.12 12.05 14.58
CA TRP A 201 -3.62 10.74 14.99
C TRP A 201 -2.70 9.65 14.44
N CYS A 202 -2.10 8.86 15.33
CA CYS A 202 -1.29 7.70 14.98
C CYS A 202 -1.87 6.46 15.69
N GLY A 203 -1.92 5.34 15.00
CA GLY A 203 -2.42 4.06 15.54
C GLY A 203 -1.32 3.25 16.21
N GLY A 204 -1.71 2.25 16.99
CA GLY A 204 -0.80 1.22 17.47
C GLY A 204 -0.77 0.00 16.55
N THR A 205 0.34 -0.74 16.57
CA THR A 205 0.50 -2.06 15.97
C THR A 205 1.38 -2.95 16.85
N VAL A 206 1.49 -4.23 16.52
CA VAL A 206 2.47 -5.16 17.12
C VAL A 206 3.32 -5.72 16.00
N TRP A 207 4.58 -5.35 15.96
CA TRP A 207 5.53 -5.79 14.94
C TRP A 207 6.59 -6.69 15.57
N GLN A 208 6.69 -7.94 15.09
CA GLN A 208 7.63 -8.94 15.61
C GLN A 208 7.61 -9.09 17.14
N GLY A 209 6.40 -9.02 17.72
CA GLY A 209 6.20 -9.11 19.18
C GLY A 209 6.43 -7.81 19.95
N GLN A 210 6.81 -6.71 19.28
CA GLN A 210 7.02 -5.40 19.89
C GLN A 210 5.83 -4.48 19.61
N ALA A 211 5.28 -3.86 20.66
CA ALA A 211 4.28 -2.81 20.48
C ALA A 211 4.94 -1.57 19.85
N ALA A 212 4.28 -0.98 18.87
CA ALA A 212 4.78 0.18 18.14
C ALA A 212 3.66 1.16 17.80
N MET A 213 3.98 2.44 17.72
CA MET A 213 3.16 3.43 17.02
C MET A 213 3.42 3.30 15.52
N ARG A 214 2.36 3.18 14.72
CA ARG A 214 2.42 3.23 13.26
C ARG A 214 2.01 4.60 12.75
N ILE A 215 2.93 5.25 12.04
CA ILE A 215 2.72 6.54 11.37
C ILE A 215 2.64 6.26 9.86
N SER A 216 1.46 6.48 9.28
CA SER A 216 1.19 6.24 7.86
C SER A 216 0.90 7.57 7.16
N ILE A 217 1.73 7.95 6.19
CA ILE A 217 1.60 9.24 5.49
C ILE A 217 1.06 9.01 4.08
N ALA A 218 -0.16 9.45 3.80
CA ALA A 218 -0.75 9.28 2.46
C ALA A 218 -1.60 10.46 1.98
N SER A 219 -1.95 11.39 2.88
CA SER A 219 -2.83 12.51 2.55
C SER A 219 -2.14 13.49 1.61
N TRP A 220 -2.83 13.86 0.54
CA TRP A 220 -2.35 14.88 -0.39
C TRP A 220 -2.16 16.26 0.27
N ALA A 221 -2.91 16.51 1.35
CA ALA A 221 -2.95 17.78 2.05
C ALA A 221 -1.88 17.92 3.15
N THR A 222 -1.19 16.83 3.53
CA THR A 222 -0.12 16.91 4.54
C THR A 222 1.05 17.73 4.00
N THR A 223 1.44 18.74 4.78
CA THR A 223 2.58 19.61 4.48
C THR A 223 3.77 19.31 5.37
N GLU A 224 4.93 19.88 5.02
CA GLU A 224 6.12 19.82 5.88
C GLU A 224 5.90 20.42 7.27
N ALA A 225 5.09 21.49 7.36
CA ALA A 225 4.75 22.14 8.61
C ALA A 225 3.90 21.21 9.49
N ASP A 226 2.99 20.43 8.90
CA ASP A 226 2.20 19.45 9.64
C ASP A 226 3.07 18.31 10.18
N VAL A 227 4.04 17.85 9.39
CA VAL A 227 5.03 16.86 9.82
C VAL A 227 5.84 17.38 11.01
N ALA A 228 6.37 18.61 10.92
CA ALA A 228 7.15 19.21 12.00
C ALA A 228 6.32 19.38 13.28
N ARG A 229 5.08 19.87 13.16
CA ARG A 229 4.15 20.03 14.29
C ARG A 229 3.79 18.69 14.93
N SER A 230 3.51 17.69 14.12
CA SER A 230 3.15 16.34 14.55
C SER A 230 4.32 15.64 15.25
N LEU A 231 5.53 15.75 14.67
CA LEU A 231 6.74 15.23 15.30
C LEU A 231 6.98 15.89 16.66
N ALA A 232 6.87 17.22 16.74
CA ALA A 232 7.01 17.92 18.01
C ALA A 232 5.96 17.48 19.05
N ALA A 233 4.71 17.23 18.63
CA ALA A 233 3.67 16.71 19.52
C ALA A 233 4.01 15.30 20.03
N ILE A 234 4.41 14.39 19.14
CA ILE A 234 4.84 13.03 19.50
C ILE A 234 5.99 13.07 20.51
N LEU A 235 7.02 13.89 20.26
CA LEU A 235 8.17 14.00 21.15
C LEU A 235 7.80 14.57 22.54
N ARG A 236 6.88 15.55 22.60
CA ARG A 236 6.36 16.06 23.89
C ARG A 236 5.61 14.96 24.64
N SER A 237 4.65 14.29 23.99
CA SER A 237 3.90 13.20 24.60
C SER A 237 4.79 12.05 25.08
N ALA A 238 5.89 11.78 24.36
CA ALA A 238 6.86 10.75 24.72
C ALA A 238 7.78 11.14 25.88
N ALA A 239 8.02 12.44 26.11
CA ALA A 239 8.79 12.93 27.26
C ALA A 239 7.99 12.96 28.56
N GLU A 240 6.65 12.98 28.46
CA GLU A 240 5.73 13.06 29.60
C GLU A 240 5.20 11.69 30.07
N ALA A 241 5.44 10.61 29.31
CA ALA A 241 4.86 9.27 29.50
C ALA A 241 5.76 8.28 30.26
#